data_AF-A0A7K3SBJ9-F1
#
_entry.id   AF-A0A7K3SBJ9-F1
#
_cell.length_a   1.000
_cell.length_b   1.000
_cell.length_c   1.000
_cell.angle_alpha   90.00
_cell.angle_beta   90.00
_cell.angle_gamma   90.00
#
_symmetry.space_group_name_H-M   'P 1'
#
loop_
_entity.id
_entity.type
_entity.pdbx_description
1 polymer ?
#
loop_
_entity_poly.entity_id
_entity_poly.type
_entity_poly.pdbx_seq_one_letter_code
_entity_poly.pdbx_strand_id
1 'polypeptide(L)' 'MSGSGTTADDDPPLQTAVWRLRSRACWTDAAALLEDDAGTVPAAALQRTALLTERCLYTGQGWTEAEDALRTAEAVARS' A
#
# COMPACT_ATOMS: atom_id res chain seq x y z
N MET A 1 13.65 19.47 22.29
CA MET A 1 12.59 18.50 21.94
C MET A 1 11.78 19.11 20.81
N SER A 2 12.09 18.76 19.56
CA SER A 2 11.30 19.17 18.40
C SER A 2 10.42 18.01 18.01
N GLY A 3 9.17 18.03 18.47
CA GLY A 3 8.16 17.07 18.05
C GLY A 3 7.67 17.44 16.66
N SER A 4 8.27 16.86 15.63
CA SER A 4 7.59 16.72 14.33
C SER A 4 6.56 15.60 14.49
N GLY A 5 5.52 15.86 15.27
CA GLY A 5 4.37 14.97 15.34
C GLY A 5 3.55 15.23 14.08
N THR A 6 3.73 14.41 13.05
CA THR A 6 2.76 14.33 11.95
C THR A 6 1.44 13.90 12.58
N THR A 7 0.55 14.85 12.81
CA THR A 7 -0.81 14.54 13.24
C THR A 7 -1.52 13.89 12.06
N ALA A 8 -2.38 12.90 12.32
CA ALA A 8 -3.15 12.19 11.28
C ALA A 8 -4.02 13.11 10.40
N ASP A 9 -4.17 14.40 10.78
CA ASP A 9 -4.84 15.45 10.02
C ASP A 9 -4.01 16.03 8.86
N ASP A 10 -2.68 15.85 8.86
CA ASP A 10 -1.80 16.35 7.79
C ASP A 10 -1.61 15.34 6.63
N ASP A 11 -1.97 14.07 6.85
CA ASP A 11 -1.89 13.05 5.81
C ASP A 11 -3.03 13.22 4.79
N PRO A 12 -2.77 13.06 3.48
CA PRO A 12 -3.81 13.07 2.46
C PRO A 12 -4.93 12.08 2.83
N PRO A 13 -6.22 12.39 2.56
CA PRO A 13 -7.34 11.54 2.95
C PRO A 13 -7.20 10.06 2.54
N LEU A 14 -6.58 9.81 1.38
CA LEU A 14 -6.24 8.48 0.88
C LEU A 14 -5.28 7.73 1.83
N GLN A 15 -4.21 8.38 2.28
CA GLN A 15 -3.22 7.76 3.16
C GLN A 15 -3.82 7.45 4.54
N THR A 16 -4.66 8.34 5.07
CA THR A 16 -5.39 8.07 6.31
C THR A 16 -6.36 6.89 6.16
N ALA A 17 -7.03 6.76 5.01
CA ALA A 17 -7.90 5.62 4.72
C ALA A 17 -7.11 4.31 4.61
N VAL A 18 -6.00 4.30 3.87
CA VAL A 18 -5.12 3.13 3.73
C VAL A 18 -4.57 2.70 5.09
N TRP A 19 -4.11 3.65 5.91
CA TRP A 19 -3.66 3.36 7.27
C TRP A 19 -4.77 2.73 8.11
N ARG A 20 -5.98 3.32 8.12
CA ARG A 20 -7.13 2.81 8.89
C ARG A 20 -7.55 1.40 8.48
N LEU A 21 -7.48 1.07 7.20
CA LEU A 21 -7.82 -0.26 6.68
C LEU A 21 -6.72 -1.28 7.01
N ARG A 22 -5.45 -0.93 6.80
CA ARG A 22 -4.29 -1.77 7.16
C ARG A 22 -4.29 -2.14 8.64
N SER A 23 -4.55 -1.17 9.53
CA SER A 23 -4.63 -1.41 10.98
C SER A 23 -5.74 -2.38 11.41
N ARG A 24 -6.74 -2.61 10.56
CA ARG A 24 -7.85 -3.55 10.79
C ARG A 24 -7.70 -4.85 10.02
N ALA A 25 -6.53 -5.09 9.40
CA ALA A 25 -6.28 -6.22 8.51
C ALA A 25 -7.19 -6.25 7.26
N CYS A 26 -7.79 -5.11 6.88
CA CYS A 26 -8.52 -4.96 5.63
C CYS A 26 -7.54 -4.68 4.46
N TRP A 27 -6.56 -5.58 4.26
CA TRP A 27 -5.46 -5.37 3.30
C TRP A 27 -5.93 -5.27 1.86
N THR A 28 -6.89 -6.11 1.46
CA THR A 28 -7.42 -6.11 0.08
C THR A 28 -8.09 -4.78 -0.23
N ASP A 29 -8.93 -4.26 0.68
CA ASP A 29 -9.58 -2.97 0.51
C ASP A 29 -8.55 -1.82 0.48
N ALA A 30 -7.55 -1.87 1.36
CA ALA A 30 -6.47 -0.88 1.36
C ALA A 30 -5.67 -0.90 0.05
N ALA A 31 -5.40 -2.09 -0.52
CA ALA A 31 -4.69 -2.26 -1.77
C ALA A 31 -5.52 -1.80 -2.99
N ALA A 32 -6.85 -1.98 -2.94
CA ALA A 32 -7.76 -1.53 -3.98
C ALA A 32 -7.81 0.00 -4.09
N LEU A 33 -7.70 0.72 -2.97
CA LEU A 33 -7.63 2.19 -2.97
C LEU A 33 -6.39 2.75 -3.71
N LEU A 34 -5.37 1.92 -3.93
CA LEU A 34 -4.12 2.32 -4.59
C LEU A 34 -4.04 1.80 -6.03
N GLU A 35 -5.03 1.07 -6.53
CA GLU A 35 -4.95 0.35 -7.81
C GLU A 35 -4.78 1.28 -9.01
N ASP A 36 -5.55 2.37 -9.06
CA ASP A 36 -5.50 3.34 -10.16
C ASP A 36 -4.12 4.02 -10.25
N ASP A 37 -3.55 4.39 -9.11
CA ASP A 37 -2.25 5.07 -9.04
C ASP A 37 -1.07 4.10 -9.17
N ALA A 38 -1.22 2.83 -8.80
CA ALA A 38 -0.14 1.85 -8.79
C ALA A 38 0.47 1.58 -10.17
N GLY A 39 -0.24 1.89 -11.26
CA GLY A 39 0.27 1.77 -12.63
C GLY A 39 1.19 2.91 -13.09
N THR A 40 1.26 4.02 -12.34
CA THR A 40 1.99 5.23 -12.79
C THR A 40 2.78 5.93 -11.68
N VAL A 41 2.41 5.73 -10.42
CA VAL A 41 3.03 6.36 -9.26
C VAL A 41 3.86 5.33 -8.50
N PRO A 42 5.21 5.40 -8.51
CA PRO A 42 6.06 4.40 -7.86
C PRO A 42 5.74 4.18 -6.37
N ALA A 43 5.43 5.26 -5.65
CA ALA A 43 5.08 5.19 -4.23
C ALA A 43 3.79 4.41 -3.97
N ALA A 44 2.75 4.61 -4.79
CA ALA A 44 1.50 3.88 -4.68
C ALA A 44 1.69 2.38 -5.01
N ALA A 45 2.48 2.08 -6.05
CA ALA A 45 2.80 0.71 -6.45
C ALA A 45 3.54 -0.07 -5.35
N LEU A 46 4.54 0.56 -4.72
CA LEU A 46 5.27 -0.04 -3.60
C LEU A 46 4.37 -0.22 -2.37
N GLN A 47 3.55 0.76 -2.03
CA GLN A 47 2.63 0.67 -0.89
C GLN A 47 1.58 -0.42 -1.09
N ARG A 48 1.02 -0.56 -2.31
CA ARG A 48 0.12 -1.66 -2.68
C ARG A 48 0.78 -3.03 -2.53
N THR A 49 2.03 -3.16 -2.99
CA THR A 49 2.83 -4.38 -2.85
C THR A 49 3.05 -4.75 -1.38
N ALA A 50 3.36 -3.78 -0.52
CA ALA A 50 3.56 -4.00 0.91
C ALA A 50 2.29 -4.52 1.59
N LEU A 51 1.11 -3.93 1.30
CA LEU A 51 -0.17 -4.37 1.85
C LEU A 51 -0.50 -5.82 1.47
N LEU A 52 -0.30 -6.18 0.19
CA LEU A 52 -0.54 -7.53 -0.29
C LEU A 52 0.45 -8.53 0.31
N THR A 53 1.72 -8.14 0.47
CA THR A 53 2.74 -8.98 1.12
C THR A 53 2.41 -9.21 2.59
N GLU A 54 1.97 -8.19 3.32
CA GLU A 54 1.53 -8.33 4.71
C GLU A 54 0.34 -9.30 4.85
N ARG A 55 -0.66 -9.19 3.98
CA ARG A 55 -1.76 -10.16 3.90
C ARG A 55 -1.22 -11.58 3.69
N CYS A 56 -0.27 -11.75 2.78
CA CYS A 56 0.34 -13.06 2.51
C CYS A 56 1.08 -13.62 3.72
N LEU A 57 1.84 -12.79 4.42
CA LEU A 57 2.54 -13.19 5.64
C LEU A 57 1.57 -13.59 6.76
N TYR A 58 0.46 -12.88 6.91
CA TYR A 58 -0.53 -13.19 7.94
C TYR A 58 -1.38 -14.43 7.62
N THR A 59 -1.80 -14.58 6.36
CA THR A 59 -2.76 -15.63 5.95
C THR A 59 -2.10 -16.87 5.35
N GLY A 60 -0.84 -16.76 4.91
CA GLY A 60 -0.15 -17.78 4.13
C GLY A 60 -0.64 -17.90 2.68
N GLN A 61 -1.50 -17.00 2.20
CA GLN A 61 -2.19 -17.09 0.90
C GLN A 61 -2.06 -15.82 0.07
N GLY A 62 -2.30 -15.94 -1.25
CA GLY A 62 -2.42 -14.78 -2.14
C GLY A 62 -1.09 -14.25 -2.70
N TRP A 63 -0.02 -15.06 -2.66
CA TRP A 63 1.32 -14.68 -3.12
C TRP A 63 1.38 -14.27 -4.60
N THR A 64 0.56 -14.85 -5.46
CA THR A 64 0.51 -14.49 -6.90
C THR A 64 0.14 -13.01 -7.08
N GLU A 65 -0.87 -12.51 -6.37
CA GLU A 65 -1.30 -11.11 -6.45
C GLU A 65 -0.22 -10.16 -5.92
N ALA A 66 0.47 -10.54 -4.85
CA ALA A 66 1.57 -9.77 -4.29
C ALA A 66 2.77 -9.71 -5.26
N GLU A 67 3.08 -10.80 -5.94
CA GLU A 67 4.14 -10.86 -6.94
C GLU A 67 3.80 -10.00 -8.17
N ASP A 68 2.56 -10.04 -8.66
CA ASP A 68 2.13 -9.20 -9.78
C ASP A 68 2.17 -7.71 -9.43
N ALA A 69 1.79 -7.35 -8.19
CA ALA A 69 1.96 -6.00 -7.69
C ALA A 69 3.44 -5.57 -7.63
N LEU A 70 4.33 -6.46 -7.18
CA LEU A 70 5.78 -6.20 -7.16
C LEU A 70 6.33 -5.96 -8.57
N ARG A 71 5.98 -6.82 -9.54
CA ARG A 71 6.40 -6.63 -10.94
C ARG A 71 5.90 -5.31 -11.52
N THR A 72 4.69 -4.91 -11.16
CA THR A 72 4.13 -3.60 -11.54
C THR A 72 4.97 -2.47 -10.92
N ALA A 73 5.27 -2.54 -9.63
CA ALA A 73 6.08 -1.53 -8.95
C ALA A 73 7.49 -1.41 -9.56
N GLU A 74 8.11 -2.53 -9.90
CA GLU A 74 9.41 -2.52 -10.60
C GLU A 74 9.33 -1.95 -12.01
N ALA A 75 8.25 -2.22 -12.75
CA ALA A 75 8.05 -1.66 -14.09
C ALA A 75 7.92 -0.13 -14.04
N VAL A 76 7.10 0.38 -13.12
CA VAL A 76 6.89 1.83 -12.90
C VAL A 76 8.16 2.51 -12.38
N ALA A 77 8.99 1.84 -11.58
CA ALA A 77 10.26 2.39 -11.13
C ALA A 77 11.31 2.53 -12.26
N ARG A 78 11.12 1.81 -13.37
CA ARG A 78 12.04 1.80 -14.53
C ARG A 78 11.56 2.65 -15.71
N SER A 79 10.34 3.22 -15.64
CA SER A 79 9.77 4.12 -16.66
C SER A 79 10.13 5.57 -16.40
#